data_AF-A0A3M1RHU8-F1
#
_entry.id   AF-A0A3M1RHU8-F1
#
_cell.length_a   1.000
_cell.length_b   1.000
_cell.length_c   1.000
_cell.angle_alpha   90.00
_cell.angle_beta   90.00
_cell.angle_gamma   90.00
#
_symmetry.space_group_name_H-M   'P 1'
#
loop_
_entity.id
_entity.type
_entity.pdbx_description
1 polymer ?
#
loop_
_entity_poly.entity_id
_entity_poly.type
_entity_poly.pdbx_seq_one_letter_code
_entity_poly.pdbx_strand_id
1 'polypeptide(L)'
;MDFARRLGVQKIGIAHCIGLMQEARLARNIFVANGFEVYAVCCKVGSISKEKVGIKDEEKVRPGQYEAMCSPVGQAALLAKAGTQLNVVIGLCVGHDSLFFMHSQAPTTVLVAKDRVLGHNPVAALYTCHSYYRRLTESG
;
A
#
# COMPACT_ATOMS: atom_id res chain seq x y z
N MET A 1 -6.28 1.75 -16.91
CA MET A 1 -7.33 0.79 -17.34
C MET A 1 -6.94 -0.01 -18.56
N ASP A 2 -6.39 0.61 -19.60
CA ASP A 2 -6.01 -0.07 -20.86
C ASP A 2 -5.21 -1.37 -20.65
N PHE A 3 -4.14 -1.30 -19.84
CA PHE A 3 -3.33 -2.47 -19.48
C PHE A 3 -4.15 -3.64 -18.91
N ALA A 4 -5.05 -3.36 -17.96
CA ALA A 4 -5.92 -4.38 -17.36
C ALA A 4 -6.84 -5.02 -18.41
N ARG A 5 -7.41 -4.23 -19.33
CA ARG A 5 -8.27 -4.75 -20.41
C ARG A 5 -7.49 -5.63 -21.38
N ARG A 6 -6.27 -5.23 -21.77
CA ARG A 6 -5.40 -6.04 -22.64
C ARG A 6 -5.01 -7.38 -22.01
N LEU A 7 -4.90 -7.43 -20.69
CA LEU A 7 -4.67 -8.67 -19.94
C LEU A 7 -5.94 -9.51 -19.73
N GLY A 8 -7.11 -9.05 -20.16
CA GLY A 8 -8.39 -9.74 -19.91
C GLY A 8 -8.78 -9.76 -18.43
N VAL A 9 -8.29 -8.80 -17.63
CA VAL A 9 -8.58 -8.70 -16.19
C VAL A 9 -10.05 -8.34 -15.98
N GLN A 10 -10.71 -9.11 -15.12
CA GLN A 10 -12.06 -8.83 -14.61
C GLN A 10 -12.02 -8.40 -13.14
N LYS A 11 -11.09 -8.98 -12.35
CA LYS A 11 -10.96 -8.73 -10.91
C LYS A 11 -9.69 -7.94 -10.57
N ILE A 12 -9.86 -6.76 -9.98
CA ILE A 12 -8.77 -5.91 -9.51
C ILE A 12 -8.70 -5.94 -7.99
N GLY A 13 -7.50 -6.18 -7.45
CA GLY A 13 -7.20 -6.05 -6.03
C GLY A 13 -6.64 -4.67 -5.70
N ILE A 14 -6.99 -4.13 -4.54
CA ILE A 14 -6.43 -2.92 -3.95
C ILE A 14 -5.82 -3.28 -2.61
N ALA A 15 -4.51 -3.12 -2.47
CA ALA A 15 -3.82 -3.19 -1.18
C ALA A 15 -3.51 -1.76 -0.73
N HIS A 16 -4.06 -1.33 0.41
CA HIS A 16 -3.92 0.06 0.83
C HIS A 16 -3.55 0.22 2.30
N CYS A 17 -2.91 1.35 2.63
CA CYS A 17 -2.70 1.72 4.02
C CYS A 17 -3.98 2.26 4.66
N ILE A 18 -4.16 2.02 5.96
CA ILE A 18 -5.26 2.60 6.74
C ILE A 18 -5.31 4.14 6.66
N GLY A 19 -4.15 4.78 6.53
CA GLY A 19 -4.04 6.24 6.39
C GLY A 19 -4.42 6.78 5.01
N LEU A 20 -4.69 5.92 4.03
CA LEU A 20 -5.08 6.27 2.67
C LEU A 20 -6.41 5.63 2.27
N MET A 21 -7.33 5.53 3.24
CA MET A 21 -8.62 4.87 3.05
C MET A 21 -9.51 5.63 2.07
N GLN A 22 -9.44 6.96 2.03
CA GLN A 22 -10.25 7.78 1.13
C GLN A 22 -9.77 7.62 -0.32
N GLU A 23 -8.47 7.66 -0.54
CA GLU A 23 -7.83 7.44 -1.84
C GLU A 23 -8.14 6.03 -2.36
N ALA A 24 -8.07 5.02 -1.49
CA ALA A 24 -8.45 3.65 -1.84
C ALA A 24 -9.94 3.52 -2.22
N ARG A 25 -10.83 4.22 -1.50
CA ARG A 25 -12.26 4.27 -1.83
C ARG A 25 -12.52 4.93 -3.17
N LEU A 26 -11.85 6.05 -3.46
CA LEU A 26 -11.96 6.74 -4.75
C LEU A 26 -11.45 5.86 -5.90
N ALA A 27 -10.27 5.25 -5.75
CA ALA A 27 -9.72 4.33 -6.73
C ALA A 27 -10.68 3.15 -6.99
N ARG A 28 -11.23 2.53 -5.93
CA ARG A 28 -12.26 1.49 -6.04
C ARG A 28 -13.44 1.97 -6.89
N ASN A 29 -13.99 3.13 -6.58
CA ASN A 29 -15.17 3.65 -7.29
C ASN A 29 -14.87 3.86 -8.78
N ILE A 30 -13.70 4.40 -9.12
CA ILE A 30 -13.25 4.55 -10.50
C ILE A 30 -13.14 3.20 -11.20
N PHE A 31 -12.57 2.19 -10.53
CA PHE A 31 -12.36 0.86 -11.11
C PHE A 31 -13.71 0.16 -11.34
N VAL A 32 -14.63 0.23 -10.37
CA VAL A 32 -16.00 -0.29 -10.50
C VAL A 32 -16.76 0.40 -11.63
N ALA A 33 -16.69 1.73 -11.74
CA ALA A 33 -17.32 2.48 -12.83
C ALA A 33 -16.77 2.10 -14.21
N ASN A 34 -15.57 1.52 -14.27
CA ASN A 34 -14.95 1.02 -15.50
C ASN A 34 -15.26 -0.47 -15.79
N GLY A 35 -16.12 -1.10 -15.00
CA GLY A 35 -16.59 -2.48 -15.22
C GLY A 35 -15.73 -3.57 -14.60
N PHE A 36 -14.84 -3.24 -13.66
CA PHE A 36 -14.07 -4.23 -12.92
C PHE A 36 -14.77 -4.62 -11.62
N GLU A 37 -14.63 -5.88 -11.24
CA GLU A 37 -14.93 -6.35 -9.89
C GLU A 37 -13.74 -6.02 -8.98
N VAL A 38 -13.98 -5.35 -7.84
CA VAL A 38 -12.90 -4.76 -7.04
C VAL A 38 -12.90 -5.25 -5.60
N TYR A 39 -11.77 -5.80 -5.18
CA TYR A 39 -11.50 -6.24 -3.81
C TYR A 39 -10.47 -5.30 -3.17
N ALA A 40 -10.78 -4.74 -2.01
CA ALA A 40 -9.86 -3.87 -1.29
C ALA A 40 -9.52 -4.45 0.07
N VAL A 41 -8.23 -4.48 0.41
CA VAL A 41 -7.74 -4.99 1.70
C VAL A 41 -6.87 -3.92 2.36
N CYS A 42 -7.27 -3.54 3.57
CA CYS A 42 -6.56 -2.58 4.41
C CYS A 42 -5.33 -3.24 5.07
N CYS A 43 -4.25 -2.46 5.26
CA CYS A 43 -3.01 -2.95 5.85
C CYS A 43 -3.16 -3.51 7.26
N LYS A 44 -4.22 -3.16 8.01
CA LYS A 44 -4.48 -3.66 9.37
C LYS A 44 -5.28 -4.97 9.40
N VAL A 45 -5.41 -5.65 8.26
CA VAL A 45 -6.15 -6.90 8.17
C VAL A 45 -5.63 -7.95 9.17
N GLY A 46 -6.57 -8.67 9.78
CA GLY A 46 -6.30 -9.64 10.84
C GLY A 46 -6.16 -9.04 12.24
N SER A 47 -6.03 -7.71 12.38
CA SER A 47 -5.98 -7.01 13.69
C SER A 47 -5.01 -7.69 14.67
N ILE A 48 -3.81 -8.05 14.17
CA ILE A 48 -2.80 -8.74 14.98
C ILE A 48 -2.14 -7.70 15.90
N SER A 49 -2.22 -7.88 17.22
CA SER A 49 -1.52 -7.00 18.17
C SER A 49 -0.01 -7.09 17.94
N LYS A 50 0.68 -5.95 18.00
CA LYS A 50 2.14 -5.89 18.01
C LYS A 50 2.79 -6.74 19.11
N GLU A 51 2.12 -6.91 20.25
CA GLU A 51 2.63 -7.74 21.36
C GLU A 51 2.71 -9.23 20.98
N LYS A 52 1.84 -9.69 20.08
CA LYS A 52 1.86 -11.08 19.59
C LYS A 52 3.11 -11.40 18.76
N VAL A 53 3.82 -10.37 18.30
CA VAL A 53 5.09 -10.52 17.56
C VAL A 53 6.29 -10.05 18.39
N GLY A 54 6.13 -9.94 19.71
CA GLY A 54 7.21 -9.66 20.65
C GLY A 54 7.55 -8.17 20.84
N ILE A 55 6.78 -7.25 20.26
CA ILE A 55 6.95 -5.81 20.49
C ILE A 55 6.30 -5.46 21.83
N LYS A 56 7.09 -4.94 22.76
CA LYS A 56 6.63 -4.53 24.10
C LYS A 56 5.73 -3.30 24.02
N ASP A 57 4.92 -3.08 25.06
CA ASP A 57 4.02 -1.94 25.12
C ASP A 57 4.77 -0.60 25.07
N GLU A 58 5.93 -0.52 25.74
CA GLU A 58 6.80 0.67 25.73
C GLU A 58 7.38 0.99 24.34
N GLU A 59 7.47 -0.01 23.45
CA GLU A 59 7.99 0.13 22.09
C GLU A 59 6.89 0.49 21.08
N LYS A 60 5.63 0.56 21.52
CA LYS A 60 4.52 1.02 20.68
C LYS A 60 4.66 2.50 20.38
N VAL A 61 4.00 2.92 19.30
CA VAL A 61 3.94 4.35 18.96
C VAL A 61 3.12 5.11 20.03
N ARG A 62 2.13 4.43 20.62
CA ARG A 62 1.28 4.90 21.71
C ARG A 62 1.24 3.80 22.79
N PRO A 63 2.16 3.85 23.77
CA PRO A 63 2.13 2.95 24.92
C PRO A 63 0.78 3.01 25.65
N GLY A 64 0.36 1.88 26.23
CA GLY A 64 -0.92 1.70 26.93
C GLY A 64 -2.14 1.56 26.00
N GLN A 65 -1.93 1.54 24.69
CA GLN A 65 -3.01 1.43 23.69
C GLN A 65 -2.88 0.17 22.84
N TYR A 66 -4.01 -0.29 22.32
CA TYR A 66 -4.01 -1.35 21.32
C TYR A 66 -3.43 -0.83 20.00
N GLU A 67 -2.40 -1.51 19.50
CA GLU A 67 -1.80 -1.23 18.20
C GLU A 67 -1.76 -2.49 17.34
N ALA A 68 -2.61 -2.53 16.31
CA ALA A 68 -2.52 -3.55 15.28
C ALA A 68 -1.25 -3.37 14.44
N MET A 69 -0.54 -4.45 14.14
CA MET A 69 0.52 -4.44 13.14
C MET A 69 -0.06 -4.35 11.71
N CYS A 70 0.77 -3.97 10.74
CA CYS A 70 0.39 -4.10 9.34
C CYS A 70 0.68 -5.53 8.85
N SER A 71 -0.16 -6.05 7.96
CA SER A 71 -0.05 -7.41 7.41
C SER A 71 -0.03 -7.40 5.88
N PRO A 72 1.08 -6.99 5.24
CA PRO A 72 1.18 -6.98 3.77
C PRO A 72 1.07 -8.39 3.17
N VAL A 73 1.65 -9.40 3.83
CA VAL A 73 1.50 -10.80 3.40
C VAL A 73 0.04 -11.27 3.51
N GLY A 74 -0.66 -10.86 4.58
CA GLY A 74 -2.09 -11.12 4.73
C GLY A 74 -2.94 -10.43 3.66
N GLN A 75 -2.59 -9.19 3.26
CA GLN A 75 -3.22 -8.51 2.14
C GLN A 75 -3.06 -9.31 0.84
N ALA A 76 -1.85 -9.74 0.52
CA ALA A 76 -1.57 -10.53 -0.67
C ALA A 76 -2.35 -11.86 -0.66
N ALA A 77 -2.38 -12.57 0.47
CA ALA A 77 -3.09 -13.84 0.62
C ALA A 77 -4.61 -13.70 0.41
N LEU A 78 -5.21 -12.63 0.93
CA LEU A 78 -6.66 -12.39 0.78
C LEU A 78 -7.03 -11.99 -0.64
N LEU A 79 -6.21 -11.19 -1.32
CA LEU A 79 -6.41 -10.84 -2.72
C LEU A 79 -6.24 -12.07 -3.62
N ALA A 80 -5.24 -12.92 -3.35
CA ALA A 80 -5.09 -14.21 -4.02
C ALA A 80 -6.31 -15.10 -3.83
N LYS A 81 -6.84 -15.21 -2.59
CA LYS A 81 -8.08 -15.94 -2.30
C LYS A 81 -9.29 -15.37 -3.03
N ALA A 82 -9.36 -14.05 -3.23
CA ALA A 82 -10.40 -13.40 -4.01
C ALA A 82 -10.27 -13.61 -5.53
N GLY A 83 -9.15 -14.20 -5.99
CA GLY A 83 -8.88 -14.44 -7.41
C GLY A 83 -8.63 -13.15 -8.19
N THR A 84 -8.06 -12.13 -7.56
CA THR A 84 -7.69 -10.88 -8.25
C THR A 84 -6.59 -11.14 -9.27
N GLN A 85 -6.71 -10.58 -10.47
CA GLN A 85 -5.81 -10.84 -11.59
C GLN A 85 -4.82 -9.69 -11.84
N LEU A 86 -5.06 -8.53 -11.23
CA LEU A 86 -4.15 -7.40 -11.18
C LEU A 86 -4.32 -6.70 -9.84
N ASN A 87 -3.22 -6.38 -9.17
CA ASN A 87 -3.22 -5.67 -7.91
C ASN A 87 -2.71 -4.23 -8.06
N VAL A 88 -3.33 -3.31 -7.32
CA VAL A 88 -2.95 -1.90 -7.24
C VAL A 88 -2.62 -1.57 -5.79
N VAL A 89 -1.40 -1.10 -5.56
CA VAL A 89 -0.95 -0.64 -4.26
C VAL A 89 -1.23 0.85 -4.09
N ILE A 90 -1.79 1.19 -2.93
CA ILE A 90 -2.10 2.56 -2.50
C ILE A 90 -1.41 2.83 -1.16
N GLY A 91 -0.16 3.25 -1.27
CA GLY A 91 0.69 3.78 -0.22
C GLY A 91 0.84 2.90 1.02
N LEU A 92 1.28 1.64 0.85
CA LEU A 92 1.86 0.92 1.98
C LEU A 92 3.23 1.53 2.32
N CYS A 93 3.77 1.17 3.49
CA CYS A 93 5.12 1.63 3.84
C CYS A 93 6.14 0.91 2.94
N VAL A 94 7.30 1.53 2.68
CA VAL A 94 8.30 1.06 1.71
C VAL A 94 8.63 -0.44 1.86
N GLY A 95 8.92 -0.90 3.08
CA GLY A 95 9.17 -2.32 3.34
C GLY A 95 7.94 -3.22 3.16
N HIS A 96 6.74 -2.72 3.46
CA HIS A 96 5.49 -3.46 3.27
C HIS A 96 5.10 -3.59 1.80
N ASP A 97 5.40 -2.60 0.96
CA ASP A 97 5.23 -2.70 -0.50
C ASP A 97 6.05 -3.87 -1.04
N SER A 98 7.34 -3.93 -0.71
CA SER A 98 8.23 -5.01 -1.14
C SER A 98 7.74 -6.39 -0.71
N LEU A 99 7.29 -6.53 0.55
CA LEU A 99 6.73 -7.80 1.04
C LEU A 99 5.41 -8.15 0.32
N PHE A 100 4.54 -7.18 0.06
CA PHE A 100 3.33 -7.42 -0.71
C PHE A 100 3.64 -7.92 -2.11
N PHE A 101 4.59 -7.28 -2.82
CA PHE A 101 5.00 -7.68 -4.17
C PHE A 101 5.55 -9.11 -4.20
N MET A 102 6.40 -9.47 -3.22
CA MET A 102 7.00 -10.80 -3.12
C MET A 102 5.94 -11.91 -2.96
N HIS A 103 4.82 -11.62 -2.30
CA HIS A 103 3.79 -12.62 -2.00
C HIS A 103 2.54 -12.53 -2.89
N SER A 104 2.41 -11.49 -3.72
CA SER A 104 1.28 -11.34 -4.63
C SER A 104 1.27 -12.43 -5.70
N GLN A 105 0.11 -13.06 -5.89
CA GLN A 105 -0.10 -14.07 -6.96
C GLN A 105 -0.52 -13.46 -8.30
N ALA A 106 -0.70 -12.13 -8.34
CA ALA A 106 -1.03 -11.37 -9.52
C ALA A 106 0.01 -10.25 -9.76
N PRO A 107 0.22 -9.81 -11.01
CA PRO A 107 1.00 -8.61 -11.31
C PRO A 107 0.51 -7.44 -10.46
N THR A 108 1.45 -6.64 -9.98
CA THR A 108 1.14 -5.49 -9.12
C THR A 108 1.68 -4.21 -9.72
N THR A 109 0.87 -3.15 -9.66
CA THR A 109 1.28 -1.78 -9.96
C THR A 109 1.07 -0.89 -8.74
N VAL A 110 1.73 0.27 -8.71
CA VAL A 110 1.64 1.24 -7.61
C VAL A 110 0.96 2.48 -8.13
N LEU A 111 -0.20 2.83 -7.55
CA LEU A 111 -0.87 4.09 -7.85
C LEU A 111 -0.38 5.22 -6.96
N VAL A 112 -0.06 4.90 -5.69
CA VAL A 112 0.43 5.88 -4.71
C VAL A 112 1.64 5.29 -4.01
N ALA A 113 2.81 5.87 -4.23
CA ALA A 113 4.02 5.57 -3.47
C ALA A 113 3.99 6.36 -2.15
N LYS A 114 4.09 5.70 -1.01
CA LYS A 114 3.87 6.38 0.27
C LYS A 114 5.04 7.28 0.64
N ASP A 115 4.78 8.57 0.58
CA ASP A 115 5.62 9.60 1.19
C ASP A 115 4.75 10.56 2.01
N ARG A 116 4.94 10.67 3.32
CA ARG A 116 4.16 11.64 4.11
C ARG A 116 4.75 13.05 4.07
N VAL A 117 6.02 13.20 3.74
CA VAL A 117 6.71 14.48 3.68
C VAL A 117 6.30 15.21 2.41
N LEU A 118 6.25 14.49 1.28
CA LEU A 118 5.93 15.06 -0.03
C LEU A 118 4.49 14.83 -0.50
N GLY A 119 3.55 14.55 0.42
CA GLY A 119 2.14 14.34 0.04
C GLY A 119 1.95 13.21 -0.98
N HIS A 120 2.72 12.13 -0.82
CA HIS A 120 2.76 10.94 -1.67
C HIS A 120 3.28 11.17 -3.09
N ASN A 121 4.11 12.20 -3.26
CA ASN A 121 4.84 12.50 -4.50
C ASN A 121 6.37 12.45 -4.29
N PRO A 122 6.95 11.26 -4.01
CA PRO A 122 8.38 11.15 -3.68
C PRO A 122 9.31 11.58 -4.81
N VAL A 123 8.87 11.54 -6.07
CA VAL A 123 9.70 11.99 -7.21
C VAL A 123 10.01 13.49 -7.15
N ALA A 124 9.20 14.28 -6.42
CA ALA A 124 9.46 15.70 -6.23
C ALA A 124 10.83 15.97 -5.57
N ALA A 125 11.28 15.11 -4.64
CA ALA A 125 12.62 15.22 -4.07
C ALA A 125 13.72 15.05 -5.14
N LEU A 126 13.53 14.12 -6.08
CA LEU A 126 14.49 13.89 -7.16
C LEU A 126 14.51 15.08 -8.13
N TYR A 127 13.35 15.63 -8.49
CA TYR A 127 13.25 16.80 -9.36
C TYR A 127 13.86 18.06 -8.75
N THR A 128 13.94 18.15 -7.42
CA THR A 128 14.41 19.34 -6.72
C THR A 128 15.70 19.09 -5.95
N CYS A 129 16.38 17.97 -6.22
CA CYS A 129 17.64 17.59 -5.55
C CYS A 129 18.78 18.57 -5.83
N HIS A 130 18.72 19.34 -6.92
CA HIS A 130 19.72 20.35 -7.25
C HIS A 130 19.45 21.72 -6.58
N SER A 131 18.28 21.89 -5.96
CA SER A 131 17.81 23.14 -5.36
C SER A 131 17.30 22.92 -3.92
N TYR A 132 15.99 22.82 -3.73
CA TYR A 132 15.36 22.75 -2.41
C TYR A 132 15.80 21.55 -1.57
N TYR A 133 16.20 20.44 -2.20
CA TYR A 133 16.63 19.21 -1.54
C TYR A 133 18.13 18.91 -1.72
N ARG A 134 18.96 19.92 -1.99
CA ARG A 134 20.42 19.75 -2.19
C ARG A 134 21.15 19.06 -1.04
N ARG A 135 20.68 19.28 0.20
CA ARG A 135 21.20 18.62 1.40
C ARG A 135 21.13 17.10 1.38
N LEU A 136 20.27 16.50 0.54
CA LEU A 136 20.22 15.03 0.40
C LEU A 136 21.45 14.45 -0.31
N THR A 137 22.20 15.29 -1.04
CA THR A 137 23.39 14.88 -1.81
C THR A 137 24.69 15.55 -1.32
N GLU A 138 24.59 16.53 -0.44
CA GLU A 138 25.75 17.16 0.20
C GLU A 138 26.14 16.32 1.42
N SER A 139 27.39 15.85 1.46
CA SER A 139 27.95 15.23 2.65
C SER A 139 28.03 16.27 3.77
N GLY A 140 27.47 15.95 4.94
CA GLY A 140 27.67 16.72 6.16
C GLY A 140 29.11 16.71 6.64
#